data_AF-A0A6G5NIR3-F1
#
_entry.id   AF-A0A6G5NIR3-F1
#
_cell.length_a   1.000
_cell.length_b   1.000
_cell.length_c   1.000
_cell.angle_alpha   90.00
_cell.angle_beta   90.00
_cell.angle_gamma   90.00
#
_symmetry.space_group_name_H-M   'P 1'
#
loop_
_entity.id
_entity.type
_entity.pdbx_description
1 polymer ?
#
loop_
_entity_poly.entity_id
_entity_poly.type
_entity_poly.pdbx_seq_one_letter_code
_entity_poly.pdbx_strand_id
1 'polypeptide(L)' 'VVRNAEMKIVDPETGASLPHNQRGEICIRGDQIMKGYVNDPEATARTIDKEGWLHTGDIGLIDDE' A
#
# COMPACT_ATOMS: atom_id res chain seq x y z
N VAL A 1 -13.21 7.04 -8.24
CA VAL A 1 -11.90 7.71 -8.14
C VAL A 1 -11.79 8.37 -6.78
N VAL A 2 -10.82 7.96 -5.96
CA VAL A 2 -10.44 8.67 -4.73
C VAL A 2 -9.42 9.73 -5.13
N ARG A 3 -9.69 11.00 -4.79
CA ARG A 3 -8.80 12.11 -5.15
C ARG A 3 -7.60 12.14 -4.21
N ASN A 4 -6.44 12.52 -4.75
CA ASN A 4 -5.18 12.64 -4.01
C ASN A 4 -4.72 11.33 -3.33
N ALA A 5 -5.17 10.19 -3.84
CA ALA A 5 -4.70 8.87 -3.45
C ALA A 5 -3.70 8.36 -4.49
N GLU A 6 -2.60 7.80 -4.01
CA GLU A 6 -1.60 7.08 -4.80
C GLU A 6 -1.74 5.59 -4.51
N MET A 7 -1.54 4.76 -5.54
CA MET A 7 -1.56 3.31 -5.44
C MET A 7 -0.40 2.74 -6.24
N LYS A 8 0.23 1.69 -5.69
CA LYS A 8 1.24 0.89 -6.40
C LYS A 8 1.02 -0.59 -6.10
N ILE A 9 1.54 -1.43 -6.98
CA ILE A 9 1.66 -2.88 -6.75
C ILE A 9 3.12 -3.16 -6.40
N VAL A 10 3.37 -3.89 -5.32
CA VAL A 10 4.74 -4.24 -4.89
C VAL A 10 4.93 -5.75 -4.82
N ASP A 11 6.14 -6.20 -5.11
CA ASP A 11 6.57 -7.56 -4.81
C ASP A 11 6.75 -7.72 -3.29
N PRO A 12 6.04 -8.66 -2.64
CA PRO A 12 6.13 -8.85 -1.19
C PRO A 12 7.49 -9.41 -0.72
N GLU A 13 8.27 -10.03 -1.60
CA GLU A 13 9.60 -10.55 -1.27
C GLU A 13 10.69 -9.48 -1.40
N THR A 14 10.63 -8.68 -2.47
CA THR A 14 11.69 -7.72 -2.79
C THR A 14 11.37 -6.28 -2.40
N GLY A 15 10.09 -5.96 -2.18
CA GLY A 15 9.60 -4.59 -1.96
C GLY A 15 9.63 -3.70 -3.21
N ALA A 16 9.98 -4.26 -4.38
CA ALA A 16 10.06 -3.51 -5.62
C ALA A 16 8.66 -3.18 -6.17
N SER A 17 8.50 -1.98 -6.72
CA SER A 17 7.28 -1.64 -7.45
C SER A 17 7.21 -2.43 -8.74
N LEU A 18 6.08 -3.08 -8.99
CA LEU A 18 5.82 -3.87 -10.18
C LEU A 18 5.13 -3.03 -11.26
N PRO A 19 5.36 -3.33 -12.55
CA PRO A 19 4.61 -2.73 -13.64
C PRO A 19 3.17 -3.26 -13.67
N HIS A 20 2.36 -2.68 -14.55
CA HIS A 20 1.00 -3.16 -14.81
C HIS A 20 0.99 -4.63 -15.23
N ASN A 21 -0.16 -5.26 -15.05
CA ASN A 21 -0.41 -6.67 -15.36
C ASN A 21 0.48 -7.67 -14.60
N GLN A 22 1.15 -7.25 -13.53
CA GLN A 22 1.84 -8.12 -12.60
C GLN A 22 1.12 -8.18 -11.25
N ARG A 23 1.07 -9.39 -10.68
CA ARG A 23 0.47 -9.65 -9.37
C ARG A 23 1.45 -9.32 -8.26
N GLY A 24 1.01 -8.54 -7.29
CA GLY A 24 1.76 -8.21 -6.09
C GLY A 24 0.84 -7.65 -5.00
N GLU A 25 1.42 -7.22 -3.90
CA GLU A 25 0.68 -6.56 -2.83
C GLU A 25 0.21 -5.17 -3.26
N ILE A 26 -1.03 -4.83 -2.91
CA ILE A 26 -1.59 -3.51 -3.11
C ILE A 26 -1.12 -2.60 -1.97
N CYS A 27 -0.44 -1.50 -2.32
CA CYS A 27 -0.09 -0.45 -1.37
C CYS A 27 -0.78 0.86 -1.74
N ILE A 28 -1.29 1.57 -0.74
CA ILE A 28 -2.03 2.84 -0.94
C ILE A 28 -1.45 3.93 -0.06
N ARG A 29 -1.35 5.15 -0.58
CA ARG A 29 -0.96 6.36 0.17
C ARG A 29 -1.94 7.50 -0.10
N GLY A 30 -2.16 8.35 0.90
CA GLY A 30 -2.96 9.58 0.77
C GLY A 30 -3.65 9.97 2.07
N ASP A 31 -4.31 11.13 2.05
CA ASP A 31 -4.94 11.73 3.25
C ASP A 31 -6.09 10.88 3.83
N GLN A 32 -6.64 9.96 3.04
CA GLN A 32 -7.69 9.04 3.46
C GLN A 32 -7.20 7.89 4.36
N ILE A 33 -5.89 7.66 4.48
CA ILE A 33 -5.33 6.56 5.28
C ILE A 33 -5.45 6.89 6.78
N MET A 34 -5.67 5.86 7.60
CA MET A 34 -5.73 6.01 9.05
C MET A 34 -4.44 6.61 9.62
N LYS A 35 -4.53 7.35 10.73
CA LYS A 35 -3.33 7.86 11.44
C LYS A 35 -2.54 6.75 12.14
N GLY A 36 -3.16 5.59 12.34
CA GLY A 36 -2.61 4.44 13.05
C GLY A 36 -3.64 3.77 13.95
N TYR A 37 -3.22 2.66 14.53
CA TYR A 37 -3.98 1.93 15.52
C TYR A 37 -3.90 2.61 16.90
N VAL A 38 -5.02 2.64 17.61
CA VAL A 38 -5.11 3.26 18.94
C VAL A 38 -4.25 2.49 19.93
N ASN A 39 -3.31 3.19 20.59
CA ASN A 39 -2.35 2.65 21.56
C ASN A 39 -1.44 1.52 21.03
N ASP A 40 -1.31 1.38 19.70
CA ASP A 40 -0.45 0.36 19.09
C ASP A 40 0.44 0.98 17.98
N PRO A 41 1.50 1.72 18.39
CA PRO A 41 2.42 2.33 17.44
C PRO A 41 3.23 1.29 16.65
N GLU A 42 3.44 0.09 17.21
CA GLU A 42 4.18 -0.97 16.53
C GLU A 42 3.35 -1.59 15.39
N ALA A 43 2.07 -1.90 15.63
CA ALA A 43 1.17 -2.34 14.56
C ALA A 43 1.02 -1.27 13.49
N THR A 44 0.98 0.00 13.90
CA THR A 44 0.94 1.14 12.97
C THR A 44 2.17 1.15 12.08
N ALA A 45 3.38 1.07 12.64
CA ALA A 45 4.63 1.07 11.88
C ALA A 45 4.85 -0.20 11.04
N ARG A 46 4.22 -1.32 11.40
CA ARG A 46 4.20 -2.55 10.57
C ARG A 46 3.25 -2.44 9.38
N THR A 47 2.18 -1.65 9.50
CA THR A 47 1.14 -1.55 8.45
C THR A 47 1.37 -0.34 7.55
N ILE A 48 1.88 0.77 8.09
CA ILE A 48 2.18 2.00 7.37
C ILE A 48 3.69 2.20 7.43
N ASP A 49 4.34 2.18 6.27
CA ASP A 49 5.78 2.36 6.21
C ASP A 49 6.23 3.81 6.40
N LYS A 50 7.54 4.02 6.44
CA LYS A 50 8.16 5.34 6.66
C LYS A 50 7.88 6.34 5.53
N GLU A 51 7.48 5.87 4.36
CA GLU A 51 7.12 6.69 3.21
C GLU A 51 5.60 6.97 3.13
N GLY A 52 4.84 6.45 4.10
CA GLY A 52 3.41 6.65 4.27
C GLY A 52 2.55 5.66 3.47
N TRP A 53 3.11 4.57 2.94
CA TRP A 53 2.32 3.55 2.26
C TRP A 53 1.67 2.59 3.26
N LEU A 54 0.35 2.46 3.14
CA LEU A 54 -0.42 1.40 3.78
C LEU A 54 -0.23 0.09 3.00
N HIS A 55 0.32 -0.90 3.67
CA HIS A 55 0.42 -2.29 3.22
C HIS A 55 -0.90 -3.00 3.55
N THR A 56 -1.67 -3.34 2.52
CA THR A 56 -3.03 -3.88 2.70
C THR A 56 -3.03 -5.37 3.05
N GLY A 57 -1.96 -6.10 2.70
CA GLY A 57 -1.91 -7.56 2.77
C GLY A 57 -2.70 -8.27 1.66
N ASP A 58 -3.36 -7.53 0.76
CA ASP A 58 -4.13 -8.08 -0.36
C ASP A 58 -3.28 -8.12 -1.63
N ILE A 59 -3.44 -9.20 -2.41
CA ILE A 59 -2.78 -9.37 -3.71
C ILE A 59 -3.68 -8.89 -4.84
N GLY A 60 -3.16 -7.98 -5.67
CA GLY A 60 -3.84 -7.43 -6.84
C GLY A 60 -2.89 -7.12 -7.99
N LEU A 61 -3.45 -6.54 -9.05
CA LEU A 61 -2.72 -6.01 -10.20
C LEU A 61 -3.43 -4.76 -10.72
N ILE A 62 -2.68 -3.92 -11.43
CA ILE A 62 -3.25 -2.83 -12.23
C ILE A 62 -3.42 -3.37 -13.64
N ASP A 63 -4.64 -3.36 -14.14
CA ASP A 63 -4.95 -3.74 -15.52
C ASP A 63 -4.63 -2.58 -16.47
N ASP A 64 -4.44 -2.91 -17.75
CA ASP A 64 -4.15 -1.95 -18.81
C ASP A 64 -5.41 -1.39 -19.50
N GLU A 65 -6.61 -1.88 -19.13
CA GLU A 65 -7.92 -1.39 -19.63
C GLU A 65 -8.48 -0.18 -18.86
#